data_AF-A0AAQ3P7I5-F1
#
_entry.id   AF-A0AAQ3P7I5-F1
#
_cell.length_a   1.000
_cell.length_b   1.000
_cell.length_c   1.000
_cell.angle_alpha   90.00
_cell.angle_beta   90.00
_cell.angle_gamma   90.00
#
_symmetry.space_group_name_H-M   'P 1'
#
loop_
_entity.id
_entity.type
_entity.pdbx_description
1 polymer ?
#
loop_
_entity_poly.entity_id
_entity_poly.type
_entity_poly.pdbx_seq_one_letter_code
_entity_poly.pdbx_strand_id
1 'polypeptide(L)'
;MVKHGFKNLSVEQFKYRFELGLEKPDPMRALHSAMTIAAAYIVGGLVPLSPYMFIPRASEALLFSVVVTLAALLIFGYAKGYFTGNKPFRSAFETALIGVIASAAAFGMAKVFNP
;
A
#
# COMPACT_ATOMS: atom_id res chain seq x y z
N MET A 1 -44.01 11.49 1.59
CA MET A 1 -43.16 12.27 2.52
C MET A 1 -41.71 12.41 2.00
N VAL A 2 -41.50 12.78 0.72
CA VAL A 2 -40.15 12.85 0.08
C VAL A 2 -39.85 14.22 -0.55
N LYS A 3 -40.84 15.11 -0.71
CA LYS A 3 -40.68 16.37 -1.45
C LYS A 3 -40.06 17.54 -0.67
N HIS A 4 -39.72 17.36 0.61
CA HIS A 4 -39.21 18.46 1.46
C HIS A 4 -37.69 18.51 1.66
N GLY A 5 -36.92 17.49 1.25
CA GLY A 5 -35.46 17.44 1.44
C GLY A 5 -34.62 18.10 0.33
N PHE A 6 -35.21 18.43 -0.82
CA PHE A 6 -34.46 18.87 -2.01
C PHE A 6 -34.31 20.38 -2.15
N LYS A 7 -35.09 21.18 -1.41
CA LYS A 7 -35.11 22.65 -1.59
C LYS A 7 -33.84 23.37 -1.08
N ASN A 8 -32.96 22.69 -0.34
CA ASN A 8 -31.78 23.29 0.28
C ASN A 8 -30.44 22.74 -0.26
N LEU A 9 -30.44 21.89 -1.29
CA LEU A 9 -29.21 21.40 -1.92
C LEU A 9 -28.76 22.37 -3.01
N SER A 10 -27.49 22.78 -2.99
CA SER A 10 -26.91 23.52 -4.12
C SER A 10 -26.83 22.60 -5.35
N VAL A 11 -26.94 23.16 -6.55
CA VAL A 11 -26.91 22.41 -7.83
C VAL A 11 -25.65 21.52 -7.93
N GLU A 12 -24.54 21.99 -7.40
CA GLU A 12 -23.28 21.26 -7.33
C GLU A 12 -23.38 20.01 -6.42
N GLN A 13 -23.99 20.14 -5.23
CA GLN A 13 -24.20 19.01 -4.33
C GLN A 13 -25.16 17.98 -4.92
N PHE A 14 -26.17 18.43 -5.66
CA PHE A 14 -27.09 17.55 -6.37
C PHE A 14 -26.34 16.70 -7.41
N LYS A 15 -25.49 17.32 -8.23
CA LYS A 15 -24.65 16.62 -9.21
C LYS A 15 -23.73 15.58 -8.56
N TYR A 16 -23.00 15.94 -7.51
CA TYR A 16 -22.11 15.00 -6.84
C TYR A 16 -22.89 13.81 -6.23
N ARG A 17 -23.95 14.08 -5.47
CA ARG A 17 -24.73 13.04 -4.79
C ARG A 17 -25.56 12.15 -5.73
N PHE A 18 -26.21 12.72 -6.73
CA PHE A 18 -27.24 12.02 -7.52
C PHE A 18 -26.79 11.67 -8.95
N GLU A 19 -25.89 12.42 -9.57
CA GLU A 19 -25.38 12.09 -10.91
C GLU A 19 -24.13 11.21 -10.85
N LEU A 20 -23.18 11.55 -9.95
CA LEU A 20 -21.93 10.79 -9.82
C LEU A 20 -21.96 9.75 -8.69
N GLY A 21 -22.90 9.84 -7.75
CA GLY A 21 -22.89 8.99 -6.54
C GLY A 21 -21.66 9.21 -5.64
N LEU A 22 -21.01 10.38 -5.77
CA LEU A 22 -19.79 10.75 -5.05
C LEU A 22 -20.09 11.83 -4.00
N GLU A 23 -19.30 11.85 -2.94
CA GLU A 23 -19.31 12.94 -1.97
C GLU A 23 -18.35 14.04 -2.46
N LYS A 24 -18.65 15.32 -2.20
CA LYS A 24 -17.83 16.44 -2.68
C LYS A 24 -16.40 16.30 -2.12
N PRO A 25 -15.36 16.19 -2.97
CA PRO A 25 -14.00 15.97 -2.49
C PRO A 25 -13.46 17.23 -1.80
N ASP A 26 -12.84 17.04 -0.64
CA ASP A 26 -12.11 18.10 0.06
C ASP A 26 -10.71 18.26 -0.57
N PRO A 27 -10.35 19.44 -1.11
CA PRO A 27 -9.06 19.66 -1.75
C PRO A 27 -7.87 19.42 -0.80
N MET A 28 -8.03 19.67 0.51
CA MET A 28 -6.95 19.45 1.48
C MET A 28 -6.69 17.96 1.71
N ARG A 29 -7.73 17.13 1.59
CA ARG A 29 -7.62 15.66 1.72
C ARG A 29 -6.73 15.05 0.64
N ALA A 30 -6.68 15.64 -0.56
CA ALA A 30 -5.80 15.19 -1.63
C ALA A 30 -4.32 15.36 -1.26
N LEU A 31 -3.94 16.51 -0.68
CA LEU A 31 -2.57 16.78 -0.24
C LEU A 31 -2.15 15.86 0.91
N HIS A 32 -3.02 15.68 1.91
CA HIS A 32 -2.75 14.74 3.00
C HIS A 32 -2.54 13.31 2.50
N SER A 33 -3.36 12.85 1.53
CA SER A 33 -3.22 11.54 0.91
C SER A 33 -1.88 11.39 0.18
N ALA A 34 -1.49 12.39 -0.63
CA ALA A 34 -0.22 12.36 -1.35
C ALA A 34 0.97 12.30 -0.39
N MET A 35 0.97 13.13 0.66
CA MET A 35 2.05 13.15 1.66
C MET A 35 2.14 11.85 2.46
N THR A 36 1.00 11.27 2.86
CA THR A 36 0.98 10.00 3.60
C THR A 36 1.46 8.84 2.73
N ILE A 37 1.05 8.76 1.47
CA ILE A 37 1.53 7.73 0.54
C ILE A 37 3.03 7.89 0.28
N ALA A 38 3.51 9.11 0.04
CA ALA A 38 4.93 9.37 -0.20
C ALA A 38 5.78 8.94 1.01
N ALA A 39 5.40 9.36 2.22
CA ALA A 39 6.09 8.97 3.44
C ALA A 39 6.06 7.45 3.65
N ALA A 40 4.91 6.81 3.44
CA ALA A 40 4.78 5.36 3.57
C ALA A 40 5.66 4.60 2.58
N TYR A 41 5.77 5.07 1.32
CA TYR A 41 6.63 4.46 0.31
C TYR A 41 8.12 4.61 0.65
N ILE A 42 8.54 5.76 1.17
CA ILE A 42 9.91 5.97 1.63
C ILE A 42 10.24 4.99 2.77
N VAL A 43 9.43 4.99 3.82
CA VAL A 43 9.66 4.12 4.98
C VAL A 43 9.58 2.64 4.59
N GLY A 44 8.60 2.26 3.77
CA GLY A 44 8.44 0.89 3.28
C GLY A 44 9.59 0.44 2.39
N GLY A 45 10.11 1.31 1.53
CA GLY A 45 11.25 1.03 0.66
C GLY A 45 12.59 0.96 1.40
N LEU A 46 12.73 1.66 2.53
CA LEU A 46 13.92 1.59 3.38
C LEU A 46 14.07 0.24 4.08
N VAL A 47 12.97 -0.47 4.35
CA VAL A 47 12.98 -1.77 5.04
C VAL A 47 13.87 -2.82 4.32
N PRO A 48 13.65 -3.15 3.03
CA PRO A 48 14.51 -4.10 2.32
C PRO A 48 15.95 -3.59 2.13
N LEU A 49 16.15 -2.28 2.06
CA LEU A 49 17.47 -1.67 1.88
C LEU A 49 18.29 -1.63 3.17
N SER A 50 17.63 -1.68 4.34
CA SER A 50 18.28 -1.50 5.63
C SER A 50 19.48 -2.45 5.86
N PRO A 51 19.45 -3.75 5.51
CA PRO A 51 20.60 -4.63 5.78
C PRO A 51 21.82 -4.29 4.92
N TYR A 52 21.61 -3.76 3.71
CA TYR A 52 22.69 -3.32 2.82
C TYR A 52 23.43 -2.08 3.35
N MET A 53 22.82 -1.31 4.25
CA MET A 53 23.49 -0.16 4.88
C MET A 53 24.53 -0.58 5.92
N PHE A 54 24.39 -1.78 6.49
CA PHE A 54 25.22 -2.25 7.61
C PHE A 54 26.11 -3.45 7.26
N ILE A 55 25.73 -4.25 6.27
CA ILE A 55 26.44 -5.48 5.88
C ILE A 55 27.16 -5.24 4.55
N PRO A 56 28.51 -5.20 4.52
CA PRO A 56 29.27 -4.91 3.30
C PRO A 56 29.16 -5.99 2.22
N ARG A 57 28.94 -7.25 2.63
CA ARG A 57 28.85 -8.38 1.71
C ARG A 57 27.42 -8.52 1.18
N ALA A 58 27.24 -8.23 -0.10
CA ALA A 58 25.93 -8.20 -0.75
C ALA A 58 25.14 -9.53 -0.64
N SER A 59 25.82 -10.68 -0.71
CA SER A 59 25.15 -12.00 -0.59
C SER A 59 24.58 -12.26 0.80
N GLU A 60 25.30 -11.84 1.85
CA GLU A 60 24.83 -11.93 3.23
C GLU A 60 23.73 -10.89 3.48
N ALA A 61 23.93 -9.65 3.03
CA ALA A 61 22.93 -8.57 3.13
C ALA A 61 21.60 -8.96 2.47
N LEU A 62 21.64 -9.65 1.33
CA LEU A 62 20.45 -10.16 0.64
C LEU A 62 19.66 -11.14 1.50
N LEU A 63 20.33 -12.10 2.16
CA LEU A 63 19.65 -13.08 3.01
C LEU A 63 18.92 -12.39 4.18
N PHE A 64 19.59 -11.45 4.86
CA PHE A 64 18.96 -10.66 5.92
C PHE A 64 17.82 -9.78 5.39
N SER A 65 17.99 -9.18 4.21
CA SER A 65 16.97 -8.37 3.54
C SER A 65 15.70 -9.16 3.25
N VAL A 66 15.83 -10.39 2.74
CA VAL A 66 14.67 -11.27 2.49
C VAL A 66 13.92 -11.55 3.79
N VAL A 67 14.61 -11.92 4.86
CA VAL A 67 13.97 -12.24 6.15
C VAL A 67 13.26 -11.03 6.75
N VAL A 68 13.94 -9.87 6.79
CA VAL A 68 13.38 -8.62 7.32
C VAL A 68 12.17 -8.17 6.50
N THR A 69 12.26 -8.25 5.17
CA THR A 69 11.16 -7.85 4.28
C THR A 69 9.97 -8.78 4.41
N LEU A 70 10.17 -10.10 4.50
CA LEU A 70 9.09 -11.05 4.73
C LEU A 70 8.38 -10.80 6.07
N ALA A 71 9.14 -10.57 7.15
CA ALA A 71 8.57 -10.21 8.44
C ALA A 71 7.74 -8.92 8.35
N ALA A 72 8.26 -7.90 7.68
CA ALA A 72 7.55 -6.64 7.47
C ALA A 72 6.27 -6.80 6.64
N LEU A 73 6.30 -7.60 5.56
CA LEU A 73 5.12 -7.88 4.73
C LEU A 73 4.05 -8.65 5.49
N LEU A 74 4.44 -9.60 6.35
CA LEU A 74 3.49 -10.32 7.21
C LEU A 74 2.85 -9.39 8.24
N ILE A 75 3.64 -8.55 8.92
CA ILE A 75 3.14 -7.58 9.90
C ILE A 75 2.21 -6.56 9.22
N PHE A 76 2.66 -5.98 8.10
CA PHE A 76 1.89 -5.00 7.35
C PHE A 76 0.61 -5.61 6.78
N GLY A 77 0.68 -6.81 6.20
CA GLY A 77 -0.49 -7.50 5.68
C GLY A 77 -1.49 -7.88 6.78
N TYR A 78 -1.01 -8.26 7.97
CA TYR A 78 -1.88 -8.48 9.13
C TYR A 78 -2.58 -7.19 9.56
N ALA A 79 -1.83 -6.10 9.72
CA ALA A 79 -2.38 -4.78 10.07
C ALA A 79 -3.40 -4.32 9.03
N LYS A 80 -3.07 -4.43 7.74
CA LYS A 80 -3.98 -4.14 6.62
C LYS A 80 -5.27 -4.95 6.75
N GLY A 81 -5.19 -6.25 7.01
CA GLY A 81 -6.37 -7.10 7.18
C GLY A 81 -7.23 -6.67 8.37
N TYR A 82 -6.60 -6.37 9.51
CA TYR A 82 -7.27 -5.89 10.71
C TYR A 82 -8.02 -4.58 10.48
N PHE A 83 -7.38 -3.57 9.88
CA PHE A 83 -8.00 -2.26 9.65
C PHE A 83 -9.05 -2.26 8.53
N THR A 84 -8.98 -3.20 7.58
CA THR A 84 -9.93 -3.27 6.45
C THR A 84 -11.12 -4.19 6.70
N GLY A 85 -11.21 -4.84 7.87
CA GLY A 85 -12.27 -5.81 8.18
C GLY A 85 -12.13 -7.16 7.47
N ASN A 86 -10.99 -7.41 6.82
CA ASN A 86 -10.67 -8.69 6.20
C ASN A 86 -10.04 -9.66 7.21
N LYS A 87 -9.98 -10.96 6.88
CA LYS A 87 -9.31 -11.96 7.73
C LYS A 87 -7.80 -11.64 7.86
N PRO A 88 -7.28 -11.23 9.04
CA PRO A 88 -5.93 -10.66 9.16
C PRO A 88 -4.82 -11.60 8.69
N PHE A 89 -4.87 -12.87 9.12
CA PHE A 89 -3.88 -13.87 8.72
C PHE A 89 -3.86 -14.13 7.22
N ARG A 90 -5.03 -14.22 6.57
CA ARG A 90 -5.11 -14.40 5.12
C ARG A 90 -4.48 -13.21 4.39
N SER A 91 -4.78 -12.00 4.86
CA SER A 91 -4.22 -10.78 4.29
C SER A 91 -2.69 -10.68 4.45
N ALA A 92 -2.16 -11.15 5.57
CA ALA A 92 -0.72 -11.29 5.80
C ALA A 92 -0.06 -12.23 4.79
N PHE A 93 -0.59 -13.45 4.64
CA PHE A 93 -0.07 -14.44 3.70
C PHE A 93 -0.16 -13.97 2.24
N GLU A 94 -1.29 -13.39 1.83
CA GLU A 94 -1.46 -12.86 0.47
C GLU A 94 -0.43 -11.76 0.17
N THR A 95 -0.21 -10.85 1.13
CA THR A 95 0.76 -9.76 0.97
C THR A 95 2.20 -10.28 0.87
N ALA A 96 2.57 -11.25 1.71
CA ALA A 96 3.88 -11.88 1.65
C ALA A 96 4.09 -12.66 0.34
N LEU A 97 3.09 -13.42 -0.11
CA LEU A 97 3.14 -14.20 -1.36
C LEU A 97 3.34 -13.31 -2.59
N ILE A 98 2.62 -12.19 -2.69
CA ILE A 98 2.82 -11.22 -3.78
C ILE A 98 4.27 -10.71 -3.78
N GLY A 99 4.81 -10.38 -2.60
CA GLY A 99 6.20 -9.94 -2.47
C GLY A 99 7.23 -10.99 -2.89
N VAL A 100 7.03 -12.26 -2.49
CA VAL A 100 7.88 -13.38 -2.91
C VAL A 100 7.85 -13.57 -4.42
N ILE A 101 6.66 -13.58 -5.03
CA ILE A 101 6.49 -13.77 -6.47
C ILE A 101 7.16 -12.63 -7.24
N ALA A 102 6.91 -11.38 -6.84
CA ALA A 102 7.52 -10.20 -7.47
C ALA A 102 9.05 -10.22 -7.37
N SER A 103 9.58 -10.57 -6.18
CA SER A 103 11.03 -10.65 -5.96
C SER A 103 11.67 -11.77 -6.78
N ALA A 104 11.03 -12.95 -6.84
CA ALA A 104 11.50 -14.06 -7.66
C ALA A 104 11.50 -13.70 -9.15
N ALA A 105 10.46 -13.01 -9.64
CA ALA A 105 10.40 -12.53 -11.02
C ALA A 105 11.50 -11.50 -11.32
N ALA A 106 11.72 -10.53 -10.43
CA ALA A 106 12.78 -9.53 -10.58
C ALA A 106 14.18 -10.16 -10.58
N PHE A 107 14.44 -11.10 -9.66
CA PHE A 107 15.71 -11.83 -9.61
C PHE A 107 15.92 -12.69 -10.86
N GLY A 108 14.88 -13.39 -11.31
CA GLY A 108 14.91 -14.18 -12.54
C GLY A 108 15.25 -13.32 -13.77
N MET A 109 14.62 -12.16 -13.91
CA MET A 109 14.95 -11.20 -14.97
C MET A 109 16.40 -10.71 -14.84
N ALA A 110 16.83 -10.28 -13.66
CA ALA A 110 18.19 -9.79 -13.44
C ALA A 110 19.25 -10.83 -13.85
N LYS A 111 19.03 -12.11 -13.55
CA LYS A 111 19.92 -13.22 -13.91
C LYS A 111 19.91 -13.56 -15.41
N VAL A 112 18.79 -13.34 -16.12
CA VAL A 112 18.75 -13.52 -17.59
C VAL A 112 19.59 -12.44 -18.28
N PHE A 113 19.56 -11.20 -17.80
CA PHE A 113 20.33 -10.10 -18.38
C PHE A 113 21.80 -10.06 -17.92
N ASN A 114 22.09 -10.55 -16.71
CA ASN A 114 23.44 -10.67 -16.17
C ASN A 114 23.67 -12.13 -15.70
N PRO A 115 24.09 -13.03 -16.61
CA PRO A 115 24.23 -14.45 -16.33
C PRO A 115 25.31 -14.80 -15.29
#